data_AF-A0A3G1A7N5-F1
#
_entry.id   AF-A0A3G1A7N5-F1
#
_cell.length_a   1.000
_cell.length_b   1.000
_cell.length_c   1.000
_cell.angle_alpha   90.00
_cell.angle_beta   90.00
_cell.angle_gamma   90.00
#
_symmetry.space_group_name_H-M   'P 1'
#
loop_
_entity.id
_entity.type
_entity.pdbx_description
1 polymer ?
#
loop_
_entity_poly.entity_id
_entity_poly.type
_entity_poly.pdbx_seq_one_letter_code
_entity_poly.pdbx_strand_id
1 'polypeptide(L)'
;MSLSQVKRLIKKVDLVLEVVDARDPWGTRSIEVERYAEKLGKPIILVINKSDLVPKEVLAKWKKVLGKRHPVIFLSVAKRLGTRNLWKILRNHAPKKSKNKPVLVAVVGIPNVGKSTLINYLKGSHSVGTSPIPGYTKTTTRLRVSKWLRVYDTPGIVPRFSAEELALRGALRPEALEDPVPAAVKLIEFIYKKKPSFLKDLYDIETDNPYQFLEEFAKKRGLLKKGGEPIIEEAARIIIRDWQTGKNNFYLEPEDYDLLEEK
;
A
#
# COMPACT_ATOMS: atom_id res chain seq x y z
N MET A 1 -8.17 -11.94 1.24
CA MET A 1 -8.33 -12.72 2.49
C MET A 1 -9.31 -11.99 3.39
N SER A 2 -10.24 -12.70 4.01
CA SER A 2 -11.16 -12.06 4.97
C SER A 2 -10.45 -11.76 6.29
N LEU A 3 -10.94 -10.76 7.01
CA LEU A 3 -10.46 -10.43 8.36
C LEU A 3 -10.54 -11.63 9.32
N SER A 4 -11.57 -12.48 9.21
CA SER A 4 -11.69 -13.69 10.04
C SER A 4 -10.57 -14.70 9.77
N GLN A 5 -10.18 -14.88 8.51
CA GLN A 5 -9.04 -15.73 8.15
C GLN A 5 -7.73 -15.14 8.72
N VAL A 6 -7.53 -13.82 8.62
CA VAL A 6 -6.32 -13.15 9.15
C VAL A 6 -6.23 -13.33 10.65
N LYS A 7 -7.32 -13.12 11.39
CA LYS A 7 -7.38 -13.34 12.84
C LYS A 7 -7.01 -14.78 13.21
N ARG A 8 -7.51 -15.79 12.47
CA ARG A 8 -7.10 -17.19 12.66
C ARG A 8 -5.62 -17.43 12.42
N LEU A 9 -5.01 -16.73 11.46
CA LEU A 9 -3.57 -16.81 11.22
C LEU A 9 -2.76 -16.15 12.34
N ILE A 10 -3.19 -14.97 12.81
CA ILE A 10 -2.50 -14.23 13.89
C ILE A 10 -2.38 -15.10 15.16
N LYS A 11 -3.42 -15.88 15.49
CA LYS A 11 -3.37 -16.85 16.60
C LYS A 11 -2.22 -17.87 16.48
N LYS A 12 -1.80 -18.21 15.27
CA LYS A 12 -0.81 -19.26 14.97
C LYS A 12 0.61 -18.75 14.82
N VAL A 13 0.82 -17.44 14.69
CA VAL A 13 2.14 -16.84 14.47
C VAL A 13 2.68 -16.21 15.75
N ASP A 14 3.95 -15.86 15.71
CA ASP A 14 4.67 -15.26 16.82
C ASP A 14 4.88 -13.75 16.66
N LEU A 15 4.82 -13.25 15.42
CA LEU A 15 5.00 -11.85 15.08
C LEU A 15 4.24 -11.51 13.80
N VAL A 16 3.74 -10.27 13.72
CA VAL A 16 3.05 -9.75 12.53
C VAL A 16 3.91 -8.69 11.86
N LEU A 17 4.17 -8.87 10.57
CA LEU A 17 4.69 -7.83 9.68
C LEU A 17 3.52 -7.25 8.91
N GLU A 18 3.12 -6.03 9.25
CA GLU A 18 2.08 -5.32 8.51
C GLU A 18 2.74 -4.40 7.49
N VAL A 19 2.47 -4.67 6.21
CA VAL A 19 3.02 -3.92 5.09
C VAL A 19 2.03 -2.85 4.67
N VAL A 20 2.51 -1.61 4.61
CA VAL A 20 1.72 -0.43 4.23
C VAL A 20 2.44 0.35 3.14
N ASP A 21 1.69 1.12 2.34
CA ASP A 21 2.24 1.94 1.26
C ASP A 21 2.77 3.26 1.82
N ALA A 22 4.00 3.65 1.50
CA ALA A 22 4.62 4.87 2.00
C ALA A 22 3.88 6.15 1.60
N ARG A 23 3.15 6.12 0.48
CA ARG A 23 2.40 7.28 -0.02
C ARG A 23 1.15 7.57 0.80
N ASP A 24 0.58 6.56 1.43
CA ASP A 24 -0.55 6.73 2.35
C ASP A 24 -0.46 5.68 3.48
N PRO A 25 0.48 5.86 4.43
CA PRO A 25 0.70 4.89 5.49
C PRO A 25 -0.52 4.75 6.42
N TRP A 26 -1.26 5.85 6.62
CA TRP A 26 -2.40 5.86 7.53
C TRP A 26 -3.65 5.23 6.91
N GLY A 27 -3.95 5.53 5.64
CA GLY A 27 -5.11 4.98 4.95
C GLY A 27 -4.93 3.54 4.47
N THR A 28 -3.69 3.04 4.38
CA THR A 28 -3.39 1.65 3.95
C THR A 28 -3.11 0.66 5.07
N ARG A 29 -3.08 1.10 6.33
CA ARG A 29 -2.95 0.20 7.50
C ARG A 29 -4.30 -0.38 7.93
N SER A 30 -4.26 -1.41 8.76
CA SER A 30 -5.44 -2.10 9.29
C SER A 30 -5.43 -2.08 10.82
N ILE A 31 -6.05 -1.04 11.39
CA ILE A 31 -6.22 -0.90 12.84
C ILE A 31 -6.89 -2.11 13.50
N GLU A 32 -7.80 -2.77 12.77
CA GLU A 32 -8.45 -3.97 13.28
C GLU A 32 -7.47 -5.15 13.44
N VAL A 33 -6.50 -5.28 12.51
CA VAL A 33 -5.43 -6.28 12.60
C VAL A 33 -4.46 -5.91 13.72
N GLU A 34 -4.07 -4.64 13.81
CA GLU A 34 -3.21 -4.11 14.88
C GLU A 34 -3.79 -4.44 16.26
N ARG A 35 -5.02 -3.98 16.54
CA ARG A 35 -5.72 -4.22 17.81
C ARG A 35 -5.88 -5.70 18.15
N TYR A 36 -6.14 -6.54 17.13
CA TYR A 36 -6.31 -7.97 17.36
C TYR A 36 -5.00 -8.67 17.72
N ALA A 37 -3.90 -8.32 17.06
CA ALA A 37 -2.58 -8.84 17.40
C ALA A 37 -2.11 -8.36 18.78
N GLU A 38 -2.33 -7.09 19.12
CA GLU A 38 -2.07 -6.54 20.46
C GLU A 38 -2.84 -7.29 21.55
N LYS A 39 -4.14 -7.54 21.35
CA LYS A 39 -4.96 -8.32 22.29
C LYS A 39 -4.41 -9.73 22.56
N LEU A 40 -3.69 -10.31 21.59
CA LEU A 40 -3.05 -11.62 21.70
C LEU A 40 -1.59 -11.54 22.16
N GLY A 41 -1.09 -10.36 22.53
CA GLY A 41 0.29 -10.13 22.93
C GLY A 41 1.30 -10.38 21.80
N LYS A 42 0.87 -10.28 20.55
CA LYS A 42 1.75 -10.53 19.39
C LYS A 42 2.46 -9.24 19.00
N PRO A 43 3.80 -9.22 18.94
CA PRO A 43 4.53 -8.05 18.44
C PRO A 43 4.17 -7.77 16.98
N ILE A 44 4.12 -6.49 16.65
CA ILE A 44 3.81 -5.96 15.32
C ILE A 44 4.97 -5.10 14.88
N ILE A 45 5.39 -5.23 13.63
CA ILE A 45 6.30 -4.29 12.98
C ILE A 45 5.58 -3.72 11.77
N LEU A 46 5.50 -2.40 11.69
CA LEU A 46 4.99 -1.70 10.53
C LEU A 46 6.11 -1.57 9.48
N VAL A 47 5.90 -2.20 8.33
CA VAL A 47 6.80 -2.15 7.18
C VAL A 47 6.24 -1.16 6.16
N ILE A 48 6.76 0.07 6.19
CA ILE A 48 6.39 1.13 5.26
C ILE A 48 7.15 0.91 3.95
N ASN A 49 6.51 0.30 2.96
CA ASN A 49 7.13 -0.06 1.69
C ASN A 49 6.90 1.02 0.62
N LYS A 50 7.70 1.01 -0.46
CA LYS A 50 7.72 2.04 -1.52
C LYS A 50 8.18 3.41 -1.02
N SER A 51 9.01 3.44 0.02
CA SER A 51 9.57 4.68 0.58
C SER A 51 10.39 5.52 -0.42
N ASP A 52 10.78 4.95 -1.56
CA ASP A 52 11.44 5.68 -2.64
C ASP A 52 10.52 6.63 -3.41
N LEU A 53 9.20 6.54 -3.21
CA LEU A 53 8.20 7.42 -3.83
C LEU A 53 7.88 8.65 -2.98
N VAL A 54 8.51 8.79 -1.80
CA VAL A 54 8.18 9.81 -0.81
C VAL A 54 9.47 10.49 -0.31
N PRO A 55 9.52 11.82 -0.22
CA PRO A 55 10.67 12.54 0.33
C PRO A 55 11.01 12.11 1.77
N LYS A 56 12.30 12.13 2.12
CA LYS A 56 12.79 11.64 3.42
C LYS A 56 12.22 12.42 4.61
N GLU A 57 11.91 13.68 4.38
CA GLU A 57 11.40 14.69 5.30
C GLU A 57 9.98 14.29 5.71
N VAL A 58 9.16 13.89 4.74
CA VAL A 58 7.81 13.36 4.94
C VAL A 58 7.86 12.00 5.62
N LEU A 59 8.78 11.12 5.22
CA LEU A 59 8.98 9.83 5.91
C LEU A 59 9.37 10.04 7.38
N ALA A 60 10.16 11.07 7.71
CA ALA A 60 10.52 11.40 9.07
C ALA A 60 9.30 11.87 9.89
N LYS A 61 8.38 12.65 9.30
CA LYS A 61 7.10 13.01 9.93
C LYS A 61 6.27 11.75 10.22
N TRP A 62 6.09 10.88 9.23
CA TRP A 62 5.38 9.60 9.42
C TRP A 62 6.02 8.71 10.49
N LYS A 63 7.36 8.68 10.56
CA LYS A 63 8.07 7.93 11.60
C LYS A 63 7.72 8.41 13.00
N LYS A 64 7.63 9.73 13.21
CA LYS A 64 7.26 10.31 14.51
C LYS A 64 5.86 9.89 14.94
N VAL A 65 4.90 9.89 14.01
CA VAL A 65 3.50 9.54 14.31
C VAL A 65 3.32 8.02 14.49
N LEU A 66 3.72 7.22 13.50
CA LEU A 66 3.50 5.77 13.50
C LEU A 66 4.38 5.06 14.52
N GLY A 67 5.57 5.60 14.79
CA GLY A 67 6.52 5.06 15.77
C GLY A 67 6.04 5.11 17.22
N LYS A 68 5.00 5.90 17.53
CA LYS A 68 4.38 5.94 18.87
C LYS A 68 3.74 4.60 19.25
N ARG A 69 3.19 3.85 18.28
CA ARG A 69 2.43 2.61 18.52
C ARG A 69 3.24 1.35 18.28
N HIS A 70 3.99 1.32 17.19
CA HIS A 70 4.69 0.12 16.73
C HIS A 70 6.10 0.47 16.21
N PRO A 71 7.07 -0.46 16.31
CA PRO A 71 8.31 -0.36 15.57
C PRO A 71 8.05 -0.18 14.07
N VAL A 72 8.63 0.86 13.48
CA VAL A 72 8.47 1.20 12.06
C VAL A 72 9.78 0.99 11.31
N ILE A 73 9.71 0.38 10.13
CA ILE A 73 10.81 0.32 9.17
C ILE A 73 10.35 0.82 7.80
N PHE A 74 11.15 1.73 7.21
CA PHE A 74 10.93 2.25 5.86
C PHE A 74 11.80 1.48 4.88
N LEU A 75 11.18 0.92 3.84
CA LEU A 75 11.83 0.10 2.83
C LEU A 75 11.41 0.53 1.43
N SER A 76 12.31 0.39 0.47
CA SER A 76 11.92 0.18 -0.92
C SER A 76 12.38 -1.20 -1.30
N VAL A 77 11.50 -2.19 -1.19
CA VAL A 77 11.91 -3.58 -1.46
C VAL A 77 12.26 -3.75 -2.95
N ALA A 78 11.49 -3.10 -3.84
CA ALA A 78 11.74 -3.13 -5.28
C ALA A 78 13.14 -2.58 -5.64
N LYS A 79 13.55 -1.46 -5.03
CA LYS A 79 14.89 -0.86 -5.21
C LYS A 79 15.94 -1.37 -4.22
N ARG A 80 15.60 -2.36 -3.38
CA ARG A 80 16.44 -2.94 -2.31
C ARG A 80 16.95 -1.94 -1.25
N LEU A 81 16.34 -0.77 -1.11
CA LEU A 81 16.75 0.25 -0.15
C LEU A 81 16.21 -0.04 1.26
N GLY A 82 17.05 0.17 2.28
CA GLY A 82 16.70 -0.06 3.70
C GLY A 82 16.57 -1.53 4.10
N THR A 83 16.57 -2.45 3.13
CA THR A 83 16.21 -3.87 3.33
C THR A 83 17.16 -4.64 4.25
N ARG A 84 18.43 -4.22 4.37
CA ARG A 84 19.39 -4.79 5.34
C ARG A 84 18.90 -4.65 6.79
N ASN A 85 18.17 -3.57 7.09
CA ASN A 85 17.65 -3.32 8.44
C ASN A 85 16.45 -4.19 8.79
N LEU A 86 15.79 -4.81 7.80
CA LEU A 86 14.65 -5.70 8.03
C LEU A 86 15.02 -6.92 8.88
N TRP A 87 16.18 -7.52 8.61
CA TRP A 87 16.68 -8.65 9.39
C TRP A 87 17.03 -8.25 10.82
N LYS A 88 17.57 -7.05 11.01
CA LYS A 88 17.91 -6.51 12.33
C LYS A 88 16.65 -6.27 13.16
N ILE A 89 15.66 -5.56 12.60
CA ILE A 89 14.41 -5.27 13.34
C ILE A 89 13.61 -6.54 13.63
N LEU A 90 13.60 -7.51 12.71
CA LEU A 90 12.97 -8.83 12.92
C LEU A 90 13.63 -9.58 14.07
N ARG A 91 14.97 -9.65 14.13
CA ARG A 91 15.67 -10.33 15.22
C ARG A 91 15.45 -9.64 16.57
N ASN A 92 15.36 -8.31 16.58
CA ASN A 92 15.20 -7.54 17.81
C ASN A 92 13.79 -7.70 18.43
N HIS A 93 12.76 -7.89 17.61
CA HIS A 93 11.36 -7.95 18.08
C HIS A 93 10.74 -9.35 18.00
N ALA A 94 11.39 -10.30 17.33
CA ALA A 94 10.95 -11.69 17.35
C ALA A 94 11.12 -12.27 18.76
N PRO A 95 10.14 -13.04 19.27
CA PRO A 95 10.29 -13.69 20.56
C PRO A 95 11.44 -14.70 20.51
N LYS A 96 12.18 -14.81 21.62
CA LYS A 96 13.23 -15.81 21.77
C LYS A 96 12.59 -17.21 21.77
N LYS A 97 13.05 -18.09 20.88
CA LYS A 97 12.62 -19.49 20.79
C LYS A 97 13.79 -20.44 20.99
N SER A 98 13.49 -21.67 21.38
CA SER A 98 14.49 -22.74 21.43
C SER A 98 15.12 -22.98 20.05
N LYS A 99 16.38 -23.44 20.03
CA LYS A 99 17.17 -23.62 18.79
C LYS A 99 16.46 -24.43 17.69
N ASN A 100 15.53 -25.31 18.07
CA ASN A 100 14.82 -26.21 17.15
C ASN A 100 13.42 -25.72 16.73
N LYS A 101 12.94 -24.58 17.26
CA LYS A 101 11.62 -24.03 16.90
C LYS A 101 11.77 -22.71 16.14
N PRO A 102 11.40 -22.66 14.86
CA PRO A 102 11.47 -21.41 14.10
C PRO A 102 10.42 -20.41 14.61
N VAL A 103 10.74 -19.12 14.48
CA VAL A 103 9.80 -18.01 14.61
C VAL A 103 8.88 -18.03 13.39
N LEU A 104 7.58 -17.95 13.66
CA LEU A 104 6.51 -17.90 12.68
C LEU A 104 6.07 -16.45 12.53
N VAL A 105 6.14 -15.92 11.31
CA VAL A 105 5.76 -14.54 11.00
C VAL A 105 4.61 -14.52 10.01
N ALA A 106 3.58 -13.72 10.26
CA ALA A 106 2.57 -13.41 9.23
C ALA A 106 2.95 -12.11 8.51
N VAL A 107 2.92 -12.11 7.18
CA VAL A 107 2.98 -10.88 6.39
C VAL A 107 1.57 -10.50 5.97
N VAL A 108 1.09 -9.36 6.44
CA VAL A 108 -0.28 -8.87 6.25
C VAL A 108 -0.31 -7.47 5.64
N GLY A 109 -1.48 -7.03 5.19
CA GLY A 109 -1.67 -5.72 4.54
C GLY A 109 -2.59 -5.80 3.32
N ILE A 110 -3.09 -4.66 2.85
CA ILE A 110 -4.00 -4.59 1.71
C ILE A 110 -3.33 -5.05 0.40
N PRO A 111 -4.06 -5.38 -0.68
CA PRO A 111 -3.43 -5.71 -1.97
C PRO A 111 -2.44 -4.62 -2.44
N ASN A 112 -1.44 -5.00 -3.24
CA ASN A 112 -0.48 -4.09 -3.91
C ASN A 112 0.45 -3.20 -3.07
N VAL A 113 0.42 -3.27 -1.73
CA VAL A 113 1.41 -2.63 -0.85
C VAL A 113 2.82 -3.25 -0.95
N GLY A 114 2.97 -4.38 -1.66
CA GLY A 114 4.25 -5.05 -1.89
C GLY A 114 4.59 -6.20 -0.93
N LYS A 115 3.58 -6.84 -0.34
CA LYS A 115 3.73 -8.06 0.49
C LYS A 115 4.52 -9.17 -0.22
N SER A 116 4.12 -9.52 -1.44
CA SER A 116 4.76 -10.59 -2.20
C SER A 116 6.21 -10.24 -2.55
N THR A 117 6.48 -8.97 -2.87
CA THR A 117 7.85 -8.46 -3.10
C THR A 117 8.70 -8.58 -1.84
N LEU A 118 8.16 -8.22 -0.67
CA LEU A 118 8.82 -8.40 0.62
C LEU A 118 9.14 -9.86 0.93
N ILE A 119 8.18 -10.77 0.70
CA ILE A 119 8.35 -12.21 0.95
C ILE A 119 9.41 -12.80 0.02
N ASN A 120 9.39 -12.42 -1.26
CA ASN A 120 10.39 -12.88 -2.23
C ASN A 120 11.79 -12.39 -1.88
N TYR A 121 11.91 -11.12 -1.45
CA TYR A 121 13.15 -10.60 -0.91
C TYR A 121 13.65 -11.42 0.29
N LEU A 122 12.78 -11.72 1.25
CA LEU A 122 13.12 -12.51 2.43
C LEU A 122 13.61 -13.92 2.07
N LYS A 123 13.01 -14.58 1.07
CA LYS A 123 13.42 -15.91 0.60
C LYS A 123 14.82 -15.94 -0.04
N GLY A 124 15.39 -14.80 -0.40
CA GLY A 124 16.62 -14.72 -1.19
C GLY A 124 16.45 -15.21 -2.64
N SER A 125 15.22 -15.49 -3.07
CA SER A 125 14.92 -15.98 -4.41
C SER A 125 14.67 -14.79 -5.35
N HIS A 126 15.50 -14.66 -6.37
CA HIS A 126 15.36 -13.69 -7.47
C HIS A 126 14.17 -14.01 -8.42
N SER A 127 13.36 -15.04 -8.14
CA SER A 127 12.59 -15.76 -9.15
C SER A 127 11.19 -16.20 -8.70
N VAL A 128 10.38 -15.29 -8.19
CA VAL A 128 8.92 -15.46 -8.29
C VAL A 128 8.37 -14.16 -8.83
N GLY A 129 7.84 -14.20 -10.05
CA GLY A 129 7.28 -13.04 -10.72
C GLY A 129 6.25 -12.37 -9.80
N THR A 130 6.57 -11.19 -9.28
CA THR A 130 5.57 -10.38 -8.59
C THR A 130 4.84 -9.60 -9.67
N SER A 131 3.57 -9.91 -9.86
CA SER A 131 2.73 -9.06 -10.70
C SER A 131 2.20 -7.89 -9.87
N PRO A 132 2.17 -6.65 -10.40
CA PRO A 132 1.45 -5.53 -9.78
C PRO A 132 -0.07 -5.73 -9.78
N ILE A 133 -0.57 -6.85 -10.32
CA ILE A 133 -1.99 -7.21 -10.36
C ILE A 133 -2.45 -7.62 -8.93
N PRO A 134 -3.42 -6.90 -8.33
CA PRO A 134 -4.00 -7.32 -7.06
C PRO A 134 -4.72 -8.66 -7.21
N GLY A 135 -4.63 -9.50 -6.18
CA GLY A 135 -5.18 -10.86 -6.19
C GLY A 135 -4.24 -11.96 -6.72
N TYR A 136 -2.97 -11.64 -6.99
CA TYR A 136 -1.97 -12.63 -7.42
C TYR A 136 -1.76 -13.78 -6.42
N THR A 137 -1.61 -13.46 -5.12
CA THR A 137 -1.55 -14.47 -4.06
C THR A 137 -2.97 -14.95 -3.72
N LYS A 138 -3.32 -16.19 -4.08
CA LYS A 138 -4.67 -16.76 -3.88
C LYS A 138 -4.82 -17.61 -2.61
N THR A 139 -3.75 -18.20 -2.11
CA THR A 139 -3.77 -19.10 -0.95
C THR A 139 -2.74 -18.70 0.11
N THR A 140 -3.05 -19.00 1.38
CA THR A 140 -2.07 -18.78 2.46
C THR A 140 -1.07 -19.93 2.48
N THR A 141 0.22 -19.65 2.31
CA THR A 141 1.26 -20.68 2.27
C THR A 141 2.34 -20.43 3.31
N ARG A 142 2.87 -21.50 3.91
CA ARG A 142 3.95 -21.41 4.91
C ARG A 142 5.30 -21.64 4.27
N LEU A 143 6.10 -20.58 4.19
CA LEU A 143 7.38 -20.56 3.49
C LEU A 143 8.54 -20.66 4.50
N ARG A 144 9.56 -21.44 4.15
CA ARG A 144 10.84 -21.47 4.89
C ARG A 144 11.72 -20.36 4.35
N VAL A 145 12.05 -19.40 5.20
CA VAL A 145 12.88 -18.25 4.84
C VAL A 145 14.32 -18.46 5.29
N SER A 146 14.51 -18.98 6.50
CA SER A 146 15.82 -19.35 7.02
C SER A 146 15.70 -20.55 7.98
N LYS A 147 16.79 -20.96 8.64
CA LYS A 147 16.73 -21.97 9.71
C LYS A 147 15.83 -21.54 10.87
N TRP A 148 15.86 -20.26 11.23
CA TRP A 148 15.16 -19.72 12.40
C TRP A 148 13.81 -19.05 12.07
N LEU A 149 13.50 -18.83 10.79
CA LEU A 149 12.35 -18.04 10.36
C LEU A 149 11.47 -18.77 9.33
N ARG A 150 10.17 -18.82 9.62
CA ARG A 150 9.10 -19.22 8.70
C ARG A 150 8.16 -18.04 8.50
N VAL A 151 7.77 -17.79 7.26
CA VAL A 151 6.83 -16.70 6.91
C VAL A 151 5.57 -17.30 6.31
N TYR A 152 4.41 -16.83 6.74
CA TYR A 152 3.15 -17.08 6.08
C TYR A 152 2.92 -16.00 5.03
N ASP A 153 2.88 -16.41 3.76
CA ASP A 153 2.38 -15.58 2.66
C ASP A 153 0.86 -15.58 2.70
N THR A 154 0.26 -14.40 2.64
CA THR A 154 -1.19 -14.23 2.74
C THR A 154 -1.72 -13.44 1.55
N PRO A 155 -2.91 -13.79 1.01
CA PRO A 155 -3.61 -12.90 0.11
C PRO A 155 -3.86 -11.55 0.78
N GLY A 156 -3.89 -10.47 0.00
CA GLY A 156 -4.20 -9.13 0.52
C GLY A 156 -5.48 -9.12 1.36
N ILE A 157 -5.43 -8.41 2.49
CA ILE A 157 -6.61 -8.18 3.32
C ILE A 157 -7.46 -7.18 2.53
N VAL A 158 -8.68 -7.57 2.18
CA VAL A 158 -9.61 -6.63 1.54
C VAL A 158 -10.42 -6.02 2.68
N PRO A 159 -10.12 -4.77 3.09
CA PRO A 159 -10.94 -4.05 4.04
C PRO A 159 -12.36 -3.85 3.51
N ARG A 160 -13.33 -3.60 4.40
CA ARG A 160 -14.72 -3.31 4.04
C ARG A 160 -14.83 -1.86 3.57
N PHE A 161 -14.36 -1.62 2.35
CA PHE A 161 -14.43 -0.34 1.67
C PHE A 161 -15.25 -0.46 0.39
N SER A 162 -15.72 0.67 -0.13
CA SER A 162 -16.35 0.71 -1.45
C SER A 162 -15.35 0.34 -2.56
N ALA A 163 -15.83 -0.01 -3.75
CA ALA A 163 -14.96 -0.36 -4.87
C ALA A 163 -14.04 0.82 -5.25
N GLU A 164 -14.59 2.03 -5.21
CA GLU A 164 -13.89 3.30 -5.45
C GLU A 164 -12.79 3.49 -4.41
N GLU A 165 -13.09 3.37 -3.12
CA GLU A 165 -12.09 3.49 -2.05
C GLU A 165 -10.98 2.44 -2.18
N LEU A 166 -11.32 1.20 -2.55
CA LEU A 166 -10.34 0.16 -2.82
C LEU A 166 -9.46 0.52 -4.02
N ALA A 167 -10.03 1.12 -5.07
CA ALA A 167 -9.26 1.58 -6.21
C ALA A 167 -8.32 2.73 -5.84
N LEU A 168 -8.77 3.70 -5.04
CA LEU A 168 -7.93 4.82 -4.59
C LEU A 168 -6.80 4.38 -3.65
N ARG A 169 -7.01 3.32 -2.86
CA ARG A 169 -5.94 2.70 -2.04
C ARG A 169 -5.06 1.73 -2.83
N GLY A 170 -5.30 1.56 -4.14
CA GLY A 170 -4.59 0.62 -4.99
C GLY A 170 -4.87 -0.86 -4.73
N ALA A 171 -5.91 -1.16 -3.94
CA ALA A 171 -6.36 -2.50 -3.62
C ALA A 171 -7.22 -3.14 -4.72
N LEU A 172 -7.83 -2.34 -5.58
CA LEU A 172 -8.66 -2.76 -6.72
C LEU A 172 -8.15 -2.14 -8.02
N ARG A 173 -8.22 -2.88 -9.12
CA ARG A 173 -7.83 -2.35 -10.44
C ARG A 173 -8.89 -1.40 -10.99
N PRO A 174 -8.50 -0.35 -11.75
CA PRO A 174 -9.46 0.52 -12.41
C PRO A 174 -10.38 -0.24 -13.38
N GLU A 175 -9.87 -1.31 -14.01
CA GLU A 175 -10.65 -2.13 -14.95
C GLU A 175 -11.71 -3.01 -14.26
N ALA A 176 -11.63 -3.18 -12.93
CA ALA A 176 -12.63 -3.90 -12.16
C ALA A 176 -13.78 -3.00 -11.68
N LEU A 177 -13.69 -1.69 -11.92
CA LEU A 177 -14.79 -0.75 -11.67
C LEU A 177 -15.74 -0.77 -12.86
N GLU A 178 -17.03 -0.95 -12.58
CA GLU A 178 -18.10 -0.79 -13.57
C GLU A 178 -18.11 0.65 -14.08
N ASP A 179 -18.17 1.62 -13.17
CA ASP A 179 -17.96 3.05 -13.45
C ASP A 179 -16.71 3.58 -12.72
N PRO A 180 -15.62 3.90 -13.43
CA PRO A 180 -14.41 4.47 -12.85
C PRO A 180 -14.49 5.98 -12.60
N VAL A 181 -15.46 6.69 -13.16
CA VAL A 181 -15.50 8.17 -13.16
C VAL A 181 -15.64 8.74 -11.75
N PRO A 182 -16.57 8.28 -10.89
CA PRO A 182 -16.71 8.81 -9.53
C PRO A 182 -15.44 8.65 -8.69
N ALA A 183 -14.72 7.54 -8.86
CA ALA A 183 -13.45 7.31 -8.18
C ALA A 183 -12.37 8.30 -8.65
N ALA A 184 -12.25 8.51 -9.98
CA ALA A 184 -11.31 9.46 -10.54
C ALA A 184 -11.62 10.90 -10.13
N VAL A 185 -12.90 11.30 -10.13
CA VAL A 185 -13.34 12.63 -9.68
C VAL A 185 -12.96 12.87 -8.23
N LYS A 186 -13.28 11.95 -7.31
CA LYS A 186 -12.88 12.05 -5.89
C LYS A 186 -11.37 12.18 -5.72
N LEU A 187 -10.60 11.44 -6.51
CA LEU A 187 -9.13 11.53 -6.49
C LEU A 187 -8.65 12.91 -6.96
N ILE A 188 -9.20 13.42 -8.05
CA ILE A 188 -8.84 14.72 -8.62
C ILE A 188 -9.20 15.85 -7.65
N GLU A 189 -10.42 15.86 -7.09
CA GLU A 189 -10.84 16.81 -6.07
C GLU A 189 -9.90 16.82 -4.87
N PHE A 190 -9.53 15.63 -4.40
CA PHE A 190 -8.60 15.47 -3.30
C PHE A 190 -7.20 16.01 -3.64
N ILE A 191 -6.70 15.74 -4.85
CA ILE A 191 -5.43 16.28 -5.33
C ILE A 191 -5.49 17.81 -5.41
N TYR A 192 -6.56 18.39 -5.95
CA TYR A 192 -6.73 19.84 -6.01
C TYR A 192 -6.76 20.48 -4.63
N LYS A 193 -7.51 19.89 -3.68
CA LYS A 193 -7.56 20.38 -2.31
C LYS A 193 -6.18 20.41 -1.65
N LYS A 194 -5.36 19.38 -1.90
CA LYS A 194 -4.01 19.28 -1.32
C LYS A 194 -2.97 20.15 -2.04
N LYS A 195 -2.93 20.09 -3.37
CA LYS A 195 -1.94 20.78 -4.20
C LYS A 195 -2.58 21.16 -5.55
N PRO A 196 -3.20 22.36 -5.66
CA PRO A 196 -3.92 22.78 -6.86
C PRO A 196 -3.09 22.72 -8.15
N SER A 197 -1.81 23.08 -8.09
CA SER A 197 -0.93 23.07 -9.28
C SER A 197 -0.55 21.66 -9.75
N PHE A 198 -0.76 20.63 -8.95
CA PHE A 198 -0.15 19.32 -9.18
C PHE A 198 -0.58 18.67 -10.50
N LEU A 199 -1.87 18.71 -10.84
CA LEU A 199 -2.37 18.15 -12.09
C LEU A 199 -1.97 18.99 -13.30
N LYS A 200 -1.88 20.32 -13.14
CA LYS A 200 -1.33 21.21 -14.16
C LYS A 200 0.13 20.88 -14.44
N ASP A 201 0.97 20.79 -13.40
CA ASP A 201 2.40 20.49 -13.52
C ASP A 201 2.65 19.13 -14.20
N LEU A 202 1.77 18.15 -13.96
CA LEU A 202 1.94 16.77 -14.39
C LEU A 202 1.37 16.49 -15.78
N TYR A 203 0.20 17.03 -16.08
CA TYR A 203 -0.55 16.72 -17.31
C TYR A 203 -0.67 17.92 -18.25
N ASP A 204 -0.26 19.12 -17.80
CA ASP A 204 -0.36 20.37 -18.55
C ASP A 204 -1.81 20.63 -19.00
N ILE A 205 -2.69 20.58 -18.00
CA ILE A 205 -4.14 20.79 -18.09
C ILE A 205 -4.52 21.77 -16.99
N GLU A 206 -5.12 22.90 -17.36
CA GLU A 206 -5.43 24.00 -16.46
C GLU A 206 -6.94 24.12 -16.27
N THR A 207 -7.44 23.45 -15.23
CA THR A 207 -8.82 23.52 -14.78
C THR A 207 -8.87 23.12 -13.31
N ASP A 208 -9.87 23.59 -12.58
CA ASP A 208 -10.23 23.19 -11.22
C ASP A 208 -11.41 22.22 -11.20
N ASN A 209 -12.05 21.98 -12.34
CA ASN A 209 -13.19 21.09 -12.49
C ASN A 209 -12.73 19.66 -12.82
N PRO A 210 -13.02 18.66 -11.96
CA PRO A 210 -12.60 17.28 -12.18
C PRO A 210 -13.12 16.64 -13.47
N TYR A 211 -14.34 16.96 -13.88
CA TYR A 211 -14.94 16.42 -15.11
C TYR A 211 -14.29 17.05 -16.34
N GLN A 212 -14.11 18.38 -16.34
CA GLN A 212 -13.39 19.07 -17.40
C GLN A 212 -11.95 18.57 -17.53
N PHE A 213 -11.28 18.31 -16.40
CA PHE A 213 -9.94 17.72 -16.39
C PHE A 213 -9.92 16.37 -17.13
N LEU A 214 -10.88 15.49 -16.85
CA LEU A 214 -10.96 14.19 -17.52
C LEU A 214 -11.25 14.32 -19.02
N GLU A 215 -12.10 15.25 -19.44
CA GLU A 215 -12.37 15.52 -20.85
C GLU A 215 -11.13 16.05 -21.59
N GLU A 216 -10.45 17.04 -21.03
CA GLU A 216 -9.23 17.60 -21.60
C GLU A 216 -8.11 16.57 -21.64
N PHE A 217 -7.98 15.75 -20.59
CA PHE A 217 -7.04 14.65 -20.55
C PHE A 217 -7.34 13.61 -21.63
N ALA A 218 -8.61 13.24 -21.81
CA ALA A 218 -9.04 12.31 -22.86
C ALA A 218 -8.69 12.86 -24.25
N LYS A 219 -8.99 14.13 -24.53
CA LYS A 219 -8.64 14.81 -25.78
C LYS A 219 -7.14 14.81 -26.03
N LYS A 220 -6.34 15.23 -25.03
CA LYS A 220 -4.87 15.30 -25.11
C LYS A 220 -4.22 13.94 -25.34
N ARG A 221 -4.85 12.87 -24.84
CA ARG A 221 -4.38 11.48 -25.01
C ARG A 221 -4.93 10.79 -26.27
N GLY A 222 -5.79 11.45 -27.05
CA GLY A 222 -6.43 10.86 -28.23
C GLY A 222 -7.44 9.75 -27.87
N LEU A 223 -7.99 9.77 -26.65
CA LEU A 223 -9.01 8.83 -26.19
C LEU A 223 -10.38 9.30 -26.67
N LEU A 224 -10.65 9.10 -27.96
CA LEU A 224 -11.87 9.58 -28.63
C LEU A 224 -12.67 8.43 -29.22
N LYS A 225 -14.00 8.53 -29.16
CA LYS A 225 -14.93 7.67 -29.91
C LYS A 225 -14.93 8.08 -31.39
N LYS A 226 -15.58 7.26 -32.23
CA LYS A 226 -15.95 7.69 -33.58
C LYS A 226 -16.84 8.93 -33.49
N GLY A 227 -16.44 10.02 -34.17
CA GLY A 227 -17.11 11.31 -34.08
C GLY A 227 -16.40 12.35 -33.19
N GLY A 228 -15.28 12.00 -32.55
CA GLY A 228 -14.45 12.95 -31.81
C GLY A 228 -14.88 13.20 -30.36
N GLU A 229 -15.90 12.50 -29.87
CA GLU A 229 -16.35 12.56 -28.47
C GLU A 229 -15.29 11.93 -27.54
N PRO A 230 -14.87 12.59 -26.44
CA PRO A 230 -13.90 12.03 -25.50
C PRO A 230 -14.42 10.79 -24.74
N ILE A 231 -13.55 9.80 -24.52
CA ILE A 231 -13.84 8.60 -23.71
C ILE A 231 -13.42 8.87 -22.26
N ILE A 232 -14.33 9.46 -21.49
CA ILE A 232 -14.09 9.89 -20.10
C ILE A 232 -13.77 8.69 -19.19
N GLU A 233 -14.41 7.54 -19.41
CA GLU A 233 -14.22 6.34 -18.59
C GLU A 233 -12.80 5.79 -18.72
N GLU A 234 -12.21 5.83 -19.91
CA GLU A 234 -10.83 5.37 -20.11
C GLU A 234 -9.82 6.37 -19.56
N ALA A 235 -10.09 7.68 -19.69
CA ALA A 235 -9.33 8.71 -18.99
C ALA A 235 -9.33 8.47 -17.47
N ALA A 236 -10.50 8.22 -16.88
CA ALA A 236 -10.63 7.92 -15.45
C ALA A 236 -9.81 6.69 -15.05
N ARG A 237 -9.85 5.60 -15.83
CA ARG A 237 -9.02 4.41 -15.57
C ARG A 237 -7.53 4.71 -15.59
N ILE A 238 -7.07 5.50 -16.57
CA ILE A 238 -5.66 5.89 -16.68
C ILE A 238 -5.24 6.74 -15.49
N ILE A 239 -6.04 7.72 -15.08
CA ILE A 239 -5.73 8.58 -13.92
C ILE A 239 -5.60 7.76 -12.64
N ILE A 240 -6.55 6.85 -12.37
CA ILE A 240 -6.47 5.95 -11.20
C ILE A 240 -5.24 5.03 -11.32
N ARG A 241 -4.89 4.54 -12.51
CA ARG A 241 -3.71 3.70 -12.72
C ARG A 241 -2.39 4.46 -12.49
N ASP A 242 -2.28 5.66 -13.02
CA ASP A 242 -1.12 6.55 -12.83
C ASP A 242 -0.92 6.85 -11.34
N TRP A 243 -2.02 7.07 -10.61
CA TRP A 243 -2.02 7.15 -9.14
C TRP A 243 -1.51 5.87 -8.48
N GLN A 244 -2.07 4.71 -8.81
CA GLN A 244 -1.71 3.44 -8.18
C GLN A 244 -0.23 3.06 -8.39
N THR A 245 0.29 3.31 -9.59
CA THR A 245 1.67 3.01 -9.99
C THR A 245 2.69 4.02 -9.45
N GLY A 246 2.24 5.18 -8.97
CA GLY A 246 3.11 6.21 -8.41
C GLY A 246 3.85 7.02 -9.46
N LYS A 247 3.42 6.96 -10.74
CA LYS A 247 3.95 7.80 -11.82
C LYS A 247 3.87 9.30 -11.49
N ASN A 248 2.90 9.66 -10.66
CA ASN A 248 2.59 11.03 -10.31
C ASN A 248 3.44 11.54 -9.12
N ASN A 249 4.17 10.67 -8.39
CA ASN A 249 4.90 11.02 -7.16
C ASN A 249 4.05 11.78 -6.11
N PHE A 250 2.74 11.56 -6.09
CA PHE A 250 1.87 12.11 -5.05
C PHE A 250 1.94 11.24 -3.78
N TYR A 251 1.89 11.89 -2.62
CA TYR A 251 1.94 11.25 -1.31
C TYR A 251 1.17 12.09 -0.28
N LEU A 252 0.82 11.45 0.83
CA LEU A 252 0.17 12.04 1.99
C LEU A 252 1.18 12.28 3.11
N GLU A 253 0.86 13.26 3.92
CA GLU A 253 1.56 13.66 5.13
C GLU A 253 0.63 13.46 6.33
N PRO A 254 1.18 13.35 7.56
CA PRO A 254 0.36 13.26 8.76
C PRO A 254 -0.69 14.37 8.91
N GLU A 255 -0.37 15.58 8.43
CA GLU A 255 -1.23 16.76 8.43
C GLU A 255 -2.51 16.56 7.62
N ASP A 256 -2.48 15.76 6.54
CA ASP A 256 -3.68 15.46 5.74
C ASP A 256 -4.72 14.63 6.52
N TYR A 257 -4.33 14.11 7.68
CA TYR A 257 -5.14 13.30 8.59
C TYR A 257 -5.29 13.94 9.97
N ASP A 258 -4.91 15.21 10.12
CA ASP A 258 -4.94 15.94 11.40
C ASP A 258 -4.15 15.23 12.51
N LEU A 259 -3.04 14.56 12.15
CA LEU A 259 -2.24 13.72 13.08
C LEU A 259 -1.06 14.43 13.73
N LEU A 260 -0.78 15.68 13.36
CA LEU A 260 0.16 16.50 14.11
C LEU A 260 -0.59 17.13 15.28
N GLU A 261 -0.35 16.62 16.48
CA GLU A 261 -0.68 17.33 17.72
C GLU A 261 -0.01 18.72 17.65
N GLU A 262 -0.77 19.78 17.94
CA GLU A 262 -0.22 21.11 18.19
C GLU A 262 0.86 21.00 19.29
N LYS A 263 1.92 21.79 19.12
CA LYS A 263 3.06 21.82 20.03
C LYS A 263 2.68 22.12 21.47
#